data_AF-A0A7W8PHP0-F1
#
_entry.id   AF-A0A7W8PHP0-F1
#
_cell.length_a   1.000
_cell.length_b   1.000
_cell.length_c   1.000
_cell.angle_alpha   90.00
_cell.angle_beta   90.00
_cell.angle_gamma   90.00
#
_symmetry.space_group_name_H-M   'P 1'
#
loop_
_entity.id
_entity.type
_entity.pdbx_description
1 polymer ?
#
loop_
_entity_poly.entity_id
_entity_poly.type
_entity_poly.pdbx_seq_one_letter_code
_entity_poly.pdbx_strand_id
1 'polypeptide(L)'
;MMALLTDVWAFLSNELRYVYIAMRYLHARDGLDFVLLLLNGIVAMYISLRLVFASIPRGATVERPVRWLRAAICCSYAALALRIWSGHYETPVEPSELTPNIGIAWVVYLYGGDLRPLWRTLVDALERRRAERARCRAERSLTKGGKRHGKRA
;
A
#
# COMPACT_ATOMS: atom_id res chain seq x y z
N MET A 1 -9.81 -1.03 50.04
CA MET A 1 -8.63 -1.58 49.33
C MET A 1 -8.95 -2.88 48.59
N MET A 2 -9.56 -3.88 49.23
CA MET A 2 -9.97 -5.14 48.57
C MET A 2 -10.93 -4.96 47.36
N ALA A 3 -11.91 -4.06 47.45
CA ALA A 3 -12.85 -3.80 46.34
C ALA A 3 -12.19 -3.19 45.08
N LEU A 4 -11.17 -2.32 45.24
CA LEU A 4 -10.43 -1.76 44.11
C LEU A 4 -9.62 -2.82 43.36
N LEU A 5 -9.07 -3.81 44.08
CA LEU A 5 -8.33 -4.91 43.47
C LEU A 5 -9.24 -5.84 42.65
N THR A 6 -10.46 -6.11 43.11
CA THR A 6 -11.42 -6.94 42.37
C THR A 6 -11.91 -6.27 41.09
N ASP A 7 -12.14 -4.96 41.12
CA ASP A 7 -12.61 -4.21 39.93
C ASP A 7 -11.51 -4.12 38.87
N VAL A 8 -10.26 -3.86 39.27
CA VAL A 8 -9.11 -3.83 38.36
C VAL A 8 -8.87 -5.21 37.73
N TRP A 9 -9.01 -6.28 38.52
CA TRP A 9 -8.87 -7.65 38.01
C TRP A 9 -10.00 -8.04 37.05
N ALA A 10 -11.24 -7.66 37.35
CA ALA A 10 -12.39 -7.89 36.48
C ALA A 10 -12.25 -7.12 35.14
N PHE A 11 -11.74 -5.89 35.19
CA PHE A 11 -11.43 -5.11 33.99
C PHE A 11 -10.35 -5.80 33.14
N LEU A 12 -9.21 -6.17 33.74
CA LEU A 12 -8.11 -6.83 33.04
C LEU A 12 -8.52 -8.17 32.41
N SER A 13 -9.29 -8.98 33.13
CA SER A 13 -9.74 -10.30 32.64
C SER A 13 -10.75 -10.18 31.50
N ASN A 14 -11.62 -9.17 31.52
CA ASN A 14 -12.52 -8.88 30.40
C ASN A 14 -11.74 -8.44 29.15
N GLU A 15 -10.80 -7.51 29.29
CA GLU A 15 -9.93 -7.04 28.20
C GLU A 15 -9.15 -8.20 27.56
N LEU A 16 -8.53 -9.06 28.39
CA LEU A 16 -7.81 -10.24 27.91
C LEU A 16 -8.72 -11.21 27.14
N ARG A 17 -9.97 -11.38 27.59
CA ARG A 17 -10.94 -12.24 26.90
C ARG A 17 -11.30 -11.67 25.52
N TYR A 18 -11.49 -10.37 25.39
CA TYR A 18 -11.76 -9.73 24.10
C TYR A 18 -10.58 -9.87 23.13
N VAL A 19 -9.36 -9.62 23.61
CA VAL A 19 -8.15 -9.79 22.81
C VAL A 19 -8.03 -11.24 22.33
N TYR A 20 -8.25 -12.22 23.20
CA TYR A 20 -8.18 -13.65 22.82
C TYR A 20 -9.22 -14.02 21.75
N ILE A 21 -10.46 -13.55 21.89
CA ILE A 21 -11.52 -13.76 20.89
C ILE A 21 -11.13 -13.12 19.55
N ALA A 22 -10.58 -11.91 19.58
CA ALA A 22 -10.15 -11.21 18.37
C ALA A 22 -8.96 -11.90 17.68
N MET A 23 -7.96 -12.37 18.45
CA MET A 23 -6.83 -13.14 17.93
C MET A 23 -7.28 -14.41 17.24
N ARG A 24 -8.23 -15.13 17.84
CA ARG A 24 -8.79 -16.36 17.27
C ARG A 24 -9.64 -16.08 16.03
N TYR A 25 -10.41 -14.99 16.00
CA TYR A 25 -11.18 -14.58 14.84
C TYR A 25 -10.30 -14.24 13.63
N LEU A 26 -9.16 -13.60 13.88
CA LEU A 26 -8.20 -13.21 12.86
C LEU A 26 -7.16 -14.30 12.53
N HIS A 27 -7.30 -15.50 13.12
CA HIS A 27 -6.34 -16.60 12.97
C HIS A 27 -4.88 -16.22 13.26
N ALA A 28 -4.65 -15.21 14.11
CA ALA A 28 -3.31 -14.75 14.44
C ALA A 28 -2.60 -15.80 15.31
N ARG A 29 -1.35 -16.14 14.94
CA ARG A 29 -0.56 -17.16 15.65
C ARG A 29 -0.03 -16.65 16.99
N ASP A 30 0.40 -15.39 17.00
CA ASP A 30 1.04 -14.73 18.14
C ASP A 30 0.50 -13.30 18.32
N GLY A 31 0.72 -12.70 19.50
CA GLY A 31 0.27 -11.34 19.80
C GLY A 31 0.85 -10.28 18.86
N LEU A 32 2.11 -10.47 18.43
CA LEU A 32 2.76 -9.58 17.47
C LEU A 32 2.06 -9.62 16.09
N ASP A 33 1.73 -10.82 15.61
CA ASP A 33 1.05 -11.05 14.34
C ASP A 33 -0.35 -10.42 14.36
N PHE A 34 -1.07 -10.56 15.49
CA PHE A 34 -2.34 -9.87 15.70
C PHE A 34 -2.21 -8.34 15.59
N VAL A 35 -1.21 -7.75 16.25
CA VAL A 35 -0.98 -6.29 16.19
C VAL A 35 -0.60 -5.85 14.78
N LEU A 36 0.26 -6.60 14.07
CA LEU A 36 0.65 -6.29 12.70
C LEU A 36 -0.54 -6.36 11.75
N LEU A 37 -1.37 -7.41 11.87
CA LEU A 37 -2.57 -7.58 11.06
C LEU A 37 -3.59 -6.47 11.33
N LEU A 38 -3.80 -6.10 12.60
CA LEU A 38 -4.69 -5.01 13.00
C LEU A 38 -4.21 -3.67 12.44
N LEU A 39 -2.93 -3.35 12.59
CA LEU A 39 -2.32 -2.14 12.02
C LEU A 39 -2.47 -2.12 10.51
N ASN A 40 -2.22 -3.25 9.84
CA ASN A 40 -2.36 -3.35 8.39
C ASN A 40 -3.81 -3.11 7.94
N GLY A 41 -4.79 -3.69 8.64
CA GLY A 41 -6.22 -3.49 8.39
C GLY A 41 -6.66 -2.03 8.59
N ILE A 42 -6.19 -1.39 9.65
CA ILE A 42 -6.43 0.03 9.93
C ILE A 42 -5.82 0.92 8.84
N VAL A 43 -4.57 0.68 8.47
CA VAL A 43 -3.85 1.44 7.44
C VAL A 43 -4.55 1.28 6.08
N ALA A 44 -4.94 0.06 5.71
CA ALA A 44 -5.65 -0.20 4.46
C ALA A 44 -7.02 0.50 4.42
N MET A 45 -7.77 0.45 5.51
CA MET A 45 -9.06 1.15 5.65
C MET A 45 -8.88 2.67 5.61
N TYR A 46 -7.84 3.19 6.25
CA TYR A 46 -7.49 4.61 6.21
C TYR A 46 -7.19 5.08 4.79
N ILE A 47 -6.36 4.33 4.04
CA ILE A 47 -6.02 4.63 2.65
C ILE A 47 -7.29 4.66 1.79
N SER A 48 -8.13 3.62 1.89
CA SER A 48 -9.35 3.53 1.08
C SER A 48 -10.31 4.67 1.40
N LEU A 49 -10.55 4.99 2.67
CA LEU A 49 -11.38 6.12 3.09
C LEU A 49 -10.83 7.46 2.58
N ARG A 50 -9.53 7.70 2.73
CA ARG A 50 -8.89 8.92 2.21
C ARG A 50 -8.99 9.02 0.70
N LEU A 51 -8.89 7.91 0.00
CA LEU A 51 -9.07 7.85 -1.45
C LEU A 51 -10.54 7.92 -1.86
N VAL A 52 -11.53 7.59 -1.02
CA VAL A 52 -12.95 7.85 -1.34
C VAL A 52 -13.26 9.33 -1.12
N PHE A 53 -12.81 9.88 0.00
CA PHE A 53 -13.09 11.25 0.44
C PHE A 53 -11.97 12.24 0.12
N ALA A 54 -11.22 12.01 -0.97
CA ALA A 54 -10.11 12.88 -1.34
C ALA A 54 -10.60 14.33 -1.56
N SER A 55 -9.85 15.29 -1.01
CA SER A 55 -10.17 16.71 -1.09
C SER A 55 -9.81 17.28 -2.46
N ILE A 56 -10.63 16.98 -3.48
CA ILE A 56 -10.44 17.54 -4.81
C ILE A 56 -11.16 18.89 -4.88
N PRO A 57 -10.47 19.99 -5.29
CA PRO A 57 -11.10 21.28 -5.49
C PRO A 57 -12.29 21.17 -6.44
N ARG A 58 -13.45 21.72 -6.05
CA ARG A 58 -14.64 21.76 -6.92
C ARG A 58 -14.29 22.47 -8.23
N GLY A 59 -14.51 21.80 -9.36
CA GLY A 59 -14.19 22.30 -10.69
C GLY A 59 -12.83 21.88 -11.26
N ALA A 60 -11.96 21.21 -10.47
CA ALA A 60 -10.73 20.66 -11.00
C ALA A 60 -11.01 19.46 -11.92
N THR A 61 -10.54 19.52 -13.16
CA THR A 61 -10.58 18.38 -14.08
C THR A 61 -9.57 17.33 -13.62
N VAL A 62 -10.05 16.12 -13.36
CA VAL A 62 -9.20 14.96 -13.07
C VAL A 62 -9.04 14.17 -14.35
N GLU A 63 -7.80 14.05 -14.81
CA GLU A 63 -7.46 13.25 -15.98
C GLU A 63 -7.98 11.82 -15.83
N ARG A 64 -8.51 11.23 -16.92
CA ARG A 64 -8.98 9.84 -16.94
C ARG A 64 -7.99 8.84 -16.30
N PRO A 65 -6.68 8.85 -16.63
CA PRO A 65 -5.73 7.92 -16.02
C PRO A 65 -5.63 8.06 -14.49
N VAL A 66 -5.65 9.28 -13.97
CA VAL A 66 -5.58 9.52 -12.51
C VAL A 66 -6.82 8.97 -11.80
N ARG A 67 -8.01 9.11 -12.40
CA ARG A 67 -9.25 8.54 -11.85
C ARG A 67 -9.19 7.02 -11.79
N TRP A 68 -8.71 6.38 -12.85
CA TRP A 68 -8.54 4.93 -12.88
C TRP A 68 -7.50 4.44 -11.87
N LEU A 69 -6.37 5.14 -11.76
CA LEU A 69 -5.34 4.83 -10.75
C LEU A 69 -5.91 4.93 -9.34
N ARG A 70 -6.63 6.02 -9.03
CA ARG A 70 -7.30 6.21 -7.74
C ARG A 70 -8.29 5.10 -7.45
N ALA A 71 -9.14 4.75 -8.41
CA ALA A 71 -10.11 3.67 -8.27
C ALA A 71 -9.42 2.32 -8.04
N ALA A 72 -8.37 2.01 -8.81
CA ALA A 72 -7.61 0.76 -8.67
C ALA A 72 -7.00 0.65 -7.27
N ILE A 73 -6.26 1.67 -6.81
CA ILE A 73 -5.64 1.67 -5.48
C ILE A 73 -6.72 1.59 -4.39
N CYS A 74 -7.79 2.38 -4.51
CA CYS A 74 -8.90 2.35 -3.56
C CYS A 74 -9.53 0.96 -3.45
N CYS A 75 -9.82 0.31 -4.58
CA CYS A 75 -10.40 -1.03 -4.61
C CYS A 75 -9.45 -2.08 -4.04
N SER A 76 -8.15 -2.01 -4.36
CA SER A 76 -7.14 -2.93 -3.82
C SER A 76 -7.06 -2.84 -2.30
N TYR A 77 -6.98 -1.62 -1.75
CA TYR A 77 -6.92 -1.42 -0.30
C TYR A 77 -8.25 -1.69 0.41
N ALA A 78 -9.39 -1.41 -0.23
CA ALA A 78 -10.69 -1.78 0.31
C ALA A 78 -10.85 -3.31 0.36
N ALA A 79 -10.45 -4.02 -0.69
CA ALA A 79 -10.46 -5.48 -0.71
C ALA A 79 -9.51 -6.07 0.36
N LEU A 80 -8.32 -5.49 0.53
CA LEU A 80 -7.38 -5.89 1.58
C LEU A 80 -7.98 -5.67 2.98
N ALA A 81 -8.54 -4.49 3.24
CA ALA A 81 -9.20 -4.18 4.50
C ALA A 81 -10.36 -5.16 4.77
N LEU A 82 -11.25 -5.37 3.80
CA LEU A 82 -12.36 -6.32 3.93
C LEU A 82 -11.87 -7.74 4.21
N ARG A 83 -10.79 -8.18 3.55
CA ARG A 83 -10.20 -9.49 3.76
C ARG A 83 -9.65 -9.65 5.18
N ILE A 84 -8.96 -8.63 5.70
CA ILE A 84 -8.43 -8.62 7.07
C ILE A 84 -9.59 -8.61 8.08
N TRP A 85 -10.54 -7.69 7.93
CA TRP A 85 -11.67 -7.54 8.85
C TRP A 85 -12.65 -8.70 8.82
N SER A 86 -12.69 -9.49 7.74
CA SER A 86 -13.49 -10.72 7.65
C SER A 86 -12.75 -11.98 8.12
N GLY A 87 -11.52 -11.85 8.62
CA GLY A 87 -10.73 -12.98 9.12
C GLY A 87 -10.22 -13.94 8.04
N HIS A 88 -10.29 -13.58 6.74
CA HIS A 88 -9.84 -14.39 5.60
C HIS A 88 -8.34 -14.20 5.28
N TYR A 89 -7.51 -14.00 6.30
CA TYR A 89 -6.08 -13.81 6.17
C TYR A 89 -5.36 -15.01 6.77
N GLU A 90 -4.92 -15.94 5.91
CA GLU A 90 -4.30 -17.20 6.33
C GLU A 90 -2.77 -17.10 6.47
N THR A 91 -2.17 -16.06 5.88
CA THR A 91 -0.72 -15.87 5.86
C THR A 91 -0.29 -14.93 6.99
N PRO A 92 0.73 -15.28 7.80
CA PRO A 92 1.26 -14.36 8.80
C PRO A 92 1.79 -13.08 8.14
N VAL A 93 1.53 -11.93 8.73
CA VAL A 93 1.96 -10.64 8.15
C VAL A 93 3.40 -10.38 8.55
N GLU A 94 4.29 -10.33 7.56
CA GLU A 94 5.65 -9.89 7.81
C GLU A 94 5.71 -8.36 7.99
N PRO A 95 6.57 -7.83 8.88
CA PRO A 95 6.78 -6.38 9.01
C PRO A 95 7.22 -5.69 7.70
N SER A 96 7.85 -6.47 6.82
CA SER A 96 8.28 -6.07 5.47
C SER A 96 7.08 -5.66 4.59
N GLU A 97 5.91 -6.28 4.76
CA GLU A 97 4.68 -6.00 4.01
C GLU A 97 3.97 -4.73 4.51
N LEU A 98 4.12 -4.42 5.81
CA LEU A 98 3.52 -3.22 6.40
C LEU A 98 4.23 -1.94 5.96
N THR A 99 5.55 -2.00 5.77
CA THR A 99 6.40 -0.86 5.39
C THR A 99 5.90 -0.12 4.13
N PRO A 100 5.65 -0.79 2.98
CA PRO A 100 5.12 -0.11 1.80
C PRO A 100 3.71 0.45 2.01
N ASN A 101 2.86 -0.22 2.79
CA ASN A 101 1.51 0.27 3.09
C ASN A 101 1.55 1.57 3.91
N ILE A 102 2.45 1.66 4.88
CA ILE A 102 2.70 2.90 5.64
C ILE A 102 3.20 3.99 4.70
N GLY A 103 4.13 3.68 3.79
CA GLY A 103 4.63 4.63 2.80
C GLY A 103 3.50 5.19 1.91
N ILE A 104 2.62 4.32 1.43
CA ILE A 104 1.46 4.71 0.62
C ILE A 104 0.47 5.53 1.46
N ALA A 105 0.17 5.13 2.69
CA ALA A 105 -0.67 5.91 3.59
C ALA A 105 -0.11 7.30 3.85
N TRP A 106 1.21 7.42 4.03
CA TRP A 106 1.88 8.70 4.21
C TRP A 106 1.76 9.58 2.97
N VAL A 107 2.00 9.03 1.77
CA VAL A 107 1.79 9.76 0.51
C VAL A 107 0.34 10.22 0.36
N VAL A 108 -0.63 9.33 0.58
CA VAL A 108 -2.06 9.65 0.51
C VAL A 108 -2.43 10.72 1.52
N TYR A 109 -1.86 10.70 2.72
CA TYR A 109 -2.06 11.72 3.74
C TYR A 109 -1.51 13.07 3.31
N LEU A 110 -0.25 13.13 2.86
CA LEU A 110 0.41 14.37 2.45
C LEU A 110 -0.33 15.07 1.30
N TYR A 111 -0.83 14.30 0.34
CA TYR A 111 -1.55 14.84 -0.82
C TYR A 111 -3.06 14.92 -0.63
N GLY A 112 -3.59 14.64 0.57
CA GLY A 112 -5.03 14.68 0.84
C GLY A 112 -5.85 13.74 -0.06
N GLY A 113 -5.25 12.65 -0.54
CA GLY A 113 -5.84 11.71 -1.51
C GLY A 113 -5.76 12.16 -2.97
N ASP A 114 -5.14 13.31 -3.28
CA ASP A 114 -4.89 13.72 -4.66
C ASP A 114 -3.68 13.00 -5.26
N LEU A 115 -3.91 12.09 -6.19
CA LEU A 115 -2.86 11.30 -6.83
C LEU A 115 -2.26 11.96 -8.08
N ARG A 116 -2.68 13.17 -8.46
CA ARG A 116 -2.13 13.88 -9.63
C ARG A 116 -0.61 14.08 -9.54
N PRO A 117 -0.02 14.50 -8.40
CA PRO A 117 1.43 14.67 -8.28
C PRO A 117 2.18 13.34 -8.46
N LEU A 118 1.64 12.26 -7.87
CA LEU A 118 2.20 10.92 -7.98
C LEU A 118 2.14 10.38 -9.41
N TRP A 119 1.05 10.65 -10.13
CA TRP A 119 0.92 10.24 -11.52
C TRP A 119 1.95 10.95 -12.41
N ARG A 120 2.16 12.25 -12.23
CA ARG A 120 3.15 13.01 -13.00
C ARG A 120 4.56 12.47 -12.79
N THR A 121 4.95 12.22 -11.53
CA THR A 121 6.29 11.67 -11.24
C THR A 121 6.48 10.27 -11.82
N LEU A 122 5.44 9.43 -11.82
CA LEU A 122 5.47 8.11 -12.46
C LEU A 122 5.63 8.20 -13.98
N VAL A 123 4.86 9.08 -14.63
CA VAL A 123 4.96 9.30 -16.08
C VAL A 123 6.37 9.80 -16.44
N ASP A 124 6.87 10.81 -15.73
CA ASP A 124 8.21 11.36 -15.97
C ASP A 124 9.31 10.29 -15.80
N ALA A 125 9.20 9.45 -14.78
CA ALA A 125 10.15 8.36 -14.54
C ALA A 125 10.11 7.29 -15.64
N LEU A 126 8.91 6.96 -16.12
CA LEU A 126 8.71 6.00 -17.22
C LEU A 126 9.26 6.55 -18.54
N GLU A 127 9.05 7.83 -18.83
CA GLU A 127 9.58 8.49 -20.02
C GLU A 127 11.11 8.54 -20.02
N ARG A 128 11.73 8.86 -18.87
CA ARG A 128 13.20 8.80 -18.72
C ARG A 128 13.75 7.41 -19.02
N ARG A 129 13.14 6.36 -18.45
CA ARG A 129 13.57 4.97 -18.71
C ARG A 129 13.37 4.55 -20.17
N ARG A 130 12.33 5.03 -20.84
CA ARG A 130 12.10 4.77 -22.27
C ARG A 130 13.17 5.45 -23.12
N ALA A 131 13.52 6.70 -22.82
CA ALA A 131 14.57 7.44 -23.50
C ALA A 131 15.95 6.78 -23.33
N GLU A 132 16.29 6.33 -22.13
CA GLU A 132 17.52 5.57 -21.86
C GLU A 132 17.59 4.27 -22.68
N ARG A 133 16.51 3.48 -22.68
CA ARG A 133 16.43 2.25 -23.47
C ARG A 133 16.57 2.50 -24.97
N ALA A 134 16.01 3.60 -25.47
CA ALA A 134 16.14 3.99 -26.87
C ALA A 134 17.58 4.35 -27.23
N ARG A 135 18.28 5.10 -26.36
CA ARG A 135 19.72 5.42 -26.53
C ARG A 135 20.59 4.17 -26.54
N CYS A 136 20.43 3.29 -25.56
CA CYS A 136 21.20 2.03 -25.52
C CYS A 136 20.92 1.12 -26.73
N ARG A 137 19.68 1.12 -27.25
CA ARG A 137 19.34 0.37 -28.46
C ARG A 137 20.01 0.97 -29.70
N ALA A 138 20.05 2.30 -29.81
CA ALA A 138 20.72 3.02 -30.91
C ALA A 138 22.25 2.77 -30.93
N GLU A 139 22.91 2.82 -29.77
CA GLU A 139 24.34 2.51 -29.64
C GLU A 139 24.67 1.06 -30.03
N ARG A 140 23.80 0.10 -29.69
CA ARG A 140 23.95 -1.30 -30.09
C ARG A 140 23.79 -1.52 -31.60
N SER A 141 22.97 -0.72 -32.29
CA SER A 141 22.87 -0.80 -33.76
C SER A 141 24.12 -0.27 -34.47
N LEU A 142 24.72 0.81 -33.97
CA LEU A 142 25.95 1.37 -34.55
C LEU A 142 27.15 0.42 -34.38
N THR A 143 27.30 -0.18 -33.20
CA THR A 143 28.40 -1.13 -32.92
C THR A 143 28.29 -2.44 -33.70
N LYS A 144 27.08 -2.94 -33.98
CA LYS A 144 26.88 -4.12 -34.85
C LYS A 144 27.10 -3.82 -36.33
N GLY A 145 26.80 -2.60 -36.78
CA GLY A 145 27.05 -2.16 -38.16
C GLY A 145 28.54 -2.13 -38.51
N GLY A 146 29.38 -1.61 -37.60
CA GLY A 146 30.83 -1.48 -37.82
C GLY A 146 31.59 -2.80 -38.02
N LYS A 147 31.15 -3.89 -37.38
CA LYS A 147 31.80 -5.21 -37.53
C LYS A 147 31.56 -5.89 -38.87
N ARG A 148 30.57 -5.48 -39.66
CA ARG A 148 30.29 -6.09 -40.98
C ARG A 148 31.18 -5.56 -42.10
N HIS A 149 31.80 -4.38 -41.94
CA HIS A 149 32.68 -3.82 -42.97
C HIS A 149 34.17 -4.18 -42.83
N GLY A 150 34.64 -4.63 -41.67
CA GLY A 150 36.05 -4.97 -41.44
C GLY A 150 36.50 -6.36 -41.86
N LYS A 151 35.69 -7.15 -42.60
CA LYS A 151 36.03 -8.53 -42.99
C LYS A 151 36.16 -8.74 -44.51
N ARG A 152 36.25 -7.63 -45.26
CA ARG A 152 36.61 -7.60 -46.69
C ARG A 152 37.94 -6.86 -46.85
N ALA A 153 38.99 -7.45 -46.33
CA ALA A 153 40.38 -7.12 -46.65
C ALA A 153 41.17 -8.42 -46.58
#